data_AF-A0AAV7JM95-F1
#
_entry.id   AF-A0AAV7JM95-F1
#
_cell.length_a   1.000
_cell.length_b   1.000
_cell.length_c   1.000
_cell.angle_alpha   90.00
_cell.angle_beta   90.00
_cell.angle_gamma   90.00
#
_symmetry.space_group_name_H-M   'P 1'
#
loop_
_entity.id
_entity.type
_entity.pdbx_description
1 polymer ?
#
loop_
_entity_poly.entity_id
_entity_poly.type
_entity_poly.pdbx_seq_one_letter_code
_entity_poly.pdbx_strand_id
1 'polypeptide(L)'
;MELVQAHLSYLKEEFKLYFPDLSELDPALIRNPFLVDVRLIPNNVQEDLIEFLNDSIVRDESETLPLIKFWSRMSLYFPSVAAMAVRGLLMFPSTYLCEQGFSALINIKNKYRVR
;
A
#
# COMPACT_ATOMS: atom_id res chain seq x y z
N MET A 1 -29.91 -10.53 16.58
CA MET A 1 -29.18 -9.25 16.77
C MET A 1 -27.67 -9.52 16.84
N GLU A 2 -27.22 -10.50 17.65
CA GLU A 2 -25.81 -10.90 17.74
C GLU A 2 -25.16 -11.29 16.40
N LEU A 3 -25.87 -12.03 15.53
CA LEU A 3 -25.31 -12.46 14.24
C LEU A 3 -24.93 -11.26 13.33
N VAL A 4 -25.78 -10.23 13.29
CA VAL A 4 -25.53 -9.01 12.52
C VAL A 4 -24.35 -8.25 13.12
N GLN A 5 -24.27 -8.18 14.45
CA GLN A 5 -23.21 -7.48 15.16
C GLN A 5 -21.84 -8.18 15.00
N ALA A 6 -21.82 -9.51 15.01
CA ALA A 6 -20.64 -10.32 14.72
C ALA A 6 -20.19 -10.14 13.26
N HIS A 7 -21.14 -10.15 12.31
CA HIS A 7 -20.84 -9.93 10.90
C HIS A 7 -20.27 -8.54 10.63
N LEU A 8 -20.86 -7.49 11.22
CA LEU A 8 -20.35 -6.12 11.10
C LEU A 8 -18.97 -5.96 11.73
N SER A 9 -18.70 -6.63 12.85
CA SER A 9 -17.37 -6.66 13.47
C SER A 9 -16.34 -7.31 12.54
N TYR A 10 -16.67 -8.47 11.96
CA TYR A 10 -15.80 -9.14 10.99
C TYR A 10 -15.55 -8.27 9.75
N LEU A 11 -16.60 -7.67 9.18
CA LEU A 11 -16.49 -6.77 8.03
C LEU A 11 -15.60 -5.55 8.35
N LYS A 12 -15.71 -5.00 9.55
CA LYS A 12 -14.86 -3.90 10.00
C LYS A 12 -13.37 -4.31 10.03
N GLU A 13 -13.06 -5.50 10.52
CA GLU A 13 -11.67 -6.00 10.52
C GLU A 13 -11.17 -6.27 9.10
N GLU A 14 -11.99 -6.84 8.22
CA GLU A 14 -11.66 -7.00 6.79
C GLU A 14 -11.36 -5.65 6.13
N PHE A 15 -12.15 -4.60 6.42
CA PHE A 15 -11.89 -3.29 5.86
C PHE A 15 -10.56 -2.69 6.29
N LYS A 16 -10.02 -3.01 7.46
CA LYS A 16 -8.67 -2.55 7.85
C LYS A 16 -7.56 -3.13 6.96
N LEU A 17 -7.81 -4.27 6.29
CA LEU A 17 -6.86 -4.85 5.34
C LEU A 17 -6.77 -4.01 4.06
N TYR A 18 -7.90 -3.45 3.60
CA TYR A 18 -7.99 -2.70 2.35
C TYR A 18 -7.91 -1.18 2.54
N PHE A 19 -8.32 -0.69 3.70
CA PHE A 19 -8.34 0.72 4.10
C PHE A 19 -7.58 0.85 5.44
N PRO A 20 -6.25 0.70 5.43
CA PRO A 20 -5.45 0.88 6.63
C PRO A 20 -5.58 2.32 7.15
N ASP A 21 -5.46 2.48 8.47
CA ASP A 21 -5.38 3.83 9.04
C ASP A 21 -4.06 4.47 8.61
N LEU A 22 -4.17 5.61 7.94
CA LEU A 22 -3.04 6.29 7.31
C LEU A 22 -2.41 7.32 8.23
N SER A 23 -2.99 7.55 9.42
CA SER A 23 -2.38 8.43 10.42
C SER A 23 -0.96 7.96 10.82
N GLU A 24 -0.67 6.67 10.65
CA GLU A 24 0.61 6.06 10.95
C GLU A 24 1.59 6.04 9.76
N LEU A 25 1.13 6.41 8.56
CA LEU A 25 1.96 6.39 7.36
C LEU A 25 2.48 7.79 7.04
N ASP A 26 3.77 8.01 7.27
CA ASP A 26 4.44 9.23 6.80
C ASP A 26 4.50 9.21 5.25
N PRO A 27 3.87 10.17 4.54
CA PRO A 27 3.95 10.26 3.09
C PRO A 27 5.39 10.39 2.57
N ALA A 28 6.31 10.92 3.40
CA ALA A 28 7.72 10.97 3.08
C ALA A 28 8.30 9.57 2.87
N LEU A 29 7.82 8.55 3.61
CA LEU A 29 8.26 7.16 3.46
C LEU A 29 8.09 6.67 2.04
N ILE A 30 6.96 6.98 1.40
CA ILE A 30 6.67 6.53 0.04
C ILE A 30 7.61 7.23 -0.93
N ARG A 31 7.73 8.56 -0.84
CA ARG A 31 8.38 9.38 -1.89
C ARG A 31 9.89 9.46 -1.74
N ASN A 32 10.38 9.56 -0.50
CA ASN A 32 11.79 9.59 -0.16
C ASN A 32 11.98 9.00 1.25
N PRO A 33 12.12 7.67 1.37
CA PRO A 33 12.24 7.00 2.65
C PRO A 33 13.45 7.50 3.46
N PHE A 34 14.47 8.07 2.82
CA PHE A 34 15.68 8.58 3.47
C PHE A 34 15.51 9.88 4.24
N LEU A 35 14.33 10.50 4.19
CA LEU A 35 13.98 11.69 4.97
C LEU A 35 13.09 11.38 6.17
N VAL A 36 12.69 10.11 6.35
CA VAL A 36 11.78 9.70 7.41
C VAL A 36 12.48 9.65 8.76
N ASP A 37 11.79 10.15 9.78
CA ASP A 37 12.20 9.94 11.17
C ASP A 37 11.80 8.53 11.62
N VAL A 38 12.80 7.68 11.82
CA VAL A 38 12.63 6.28 12.28
C VAL A 38 11.78 6.20 13.55
N ARG A 39 11.83 7.21 14.43
CA ARG A 39 11.08 7.22 15.70
C ARG A 39 9.58 7.32 15.51
N LEU A 40 9.12 7.75 14.34
CA LEU A 40 7.71 7.86 13.98
C LEU A 40 7.16 6.57 13.36
N ILE A 41 8.01 5.56 13.14
CA ILE A 41 7.67 4.29 12.50
C ILE A 41 7.41 3.23 13.58
N PRO A 42 6.50 2.26 13.36
CA PRO A 42 6.24 1.19 14.32
C PRO A 42 7.51 0.44 14.75
N ASN A 43 7.66 0.18 16.06
CA ASN A 43 8.87 -0.42 16.64
C ASN A 43 9.31 -1.71 15.94
N ASN A 44 8.36 -2.53 15.48
CA ASN A 44 8.63 -3.79 14.79
C ASN A 44 9.16 -3.62 13.35
N VAL A 45 9.28 -2.39 12.84
CA VAL A 45 9.80 -2.05 11.51
C VAL A 45 11.03 -1.14 11.61
N GLN A 46 11.31 -0.57 12.78
CA GLN A 46 12.41 0.40 12.94
C GLN A 46 13.79 -0.19 12.62
N GLU A 47 14.07 -1.43 13.06
CA GLU A 47 15.35 -2.10 12.77
C GLU A 47 15.55 -2.30 11.27
N ASP A 48 14.55 -2.87 10.59
CA ASP A 48 14.58 -3.08 9.14
C ASP A 48 14.70 -1.74 8.37
N LEU A 49 14.05 -0.68 8.86
CA LEU A 49 14.18 0.64 8.28
C LEU A 49 15.58 1.22 8.47
N ILE A 50 16.21 1.02 9.64
CA ILE A 50 17.59 1.47 9.87
C ILE A 50 18.54 0.77 8.90
N GLU A 51 18.40 -0.54 8.69
CA GLU A 51 19.21 -1.27 7.72
C GLU A 51 18.96 -0.75 6.29
N PHE A 52 17.70 -0.60 5.90
CA PHE A 52 17.28 -0.03 4.62
C PHE A 52 17.91 1.35 4.36
N LEU A 53 17.93 2.23 5.36
CA LEU A 53 18.43 3.60 5.24
C LEU A 53 19.96 3.69 5.06
N ASN A 54 20.68 2.69 5.57
CA ASN A 54 22.13 2.59 5.52
C ASN A 54 22.63 1.77 4.32
N ASP A 55 21.74 1.16 3.53
CA ASP A 55 22.10 0.41 2.33
C ASP A 55 22.28 1.37 1.13
N SER A 56 23.52 1.43 0.61
CA SER A 56 23.87 2.26 -0.55
C SER A 56 23.20 1.77 -1.84
N ILE A 57 22.99 0.46 -2.00
CA ILE A 57 22.33 -0.11 -3.19
C ILE A 57 20.87 0.31 -3.18
N VAL A 58 20.20 0.25 -2.03
CA VAL A 58 18.81 0.72 -1.89
C VAL A 58 18.71 2.21 -2.22
N ARG A 59 19.69 3.02 -1.79
CA ARG A 59 19.75 4.45 -2.13
C ARG A 59 19.89 4.67 -3.63
N ASP A 60 20.84 4.02 -4.27
CA ASP A 60 21.04 4.12 -5.72
C ASP A 60 19.79 3.65 -6.50
N GLU A 61 19.16 2.57 -6.06
CA GLU A 61 17.92 2.07 -6.66
C GLU A 61 16.74 3.04 -6.49
N SER A 62 16.69 3.79 -5.38
CA SER A 62 15.63 4.80 -5.15
C SER A 62 15.71 5.98 -6.11
N GLU A 63 16.92 6.33 -6.57
CA GLU A 63 17.17 7.43 -7.49
C GLU A 63 17.04 7.00 -8.95
N THR A 64 17.29 5.72 -9.25
CA THR A 64 17.33 5.18 -10.61
C THR A 64 16.04 4.49 -11.05
N LEU A 65 15.31 3.85 -10.12
CA LEU A 65 14.09 3.12 -10.46
C LEU A 65 12.84 4.01 -10.33
N PRO A 66 11.85 3.84 -11.22
CA PRO A 66 10.53 4.40 -11.01
C PRO A 66 9.94 3.93 -9.68
N LEU A 67 9.24 4.83 -8.98
CA LEU A 67 8.67 4.62 -7.64
C LEU A 67 8.01 3.24 -7.44
N ILE A 68 7.12 2.84 -8.35
CA ILE A 68 6.40 1.56 -8.26
C ILE A 68 7.35 0.37 -8.40
N LYS A 69 8.33 0.46 -9.30
CA LYS A 69 9.32 -0.61 -9.51
C LYS A 69 10.27 -0.70 -8.31
N PHE A 70 10.67 0.44 -7.75
CA PHE A 70 11.47 0.49 -6.53
C PHE A 70 10.78 -0.26 -5.39
N TRP A 71 9.55 0.11 -5.04
CA TRP A 71 8.82 -0.53 -3.94
C TRP A 71 8.45 -2.00 -4.21
N SER A 72 8.17 -2.34 -5.47
CA SER A 72 7.99 -3.74 -5.88
C SER A 72 9.26 -4.57 -5.67
N ARG A 73 10.45 -3.99 -5.88
CA ARG A 73 11.73 -4.67 -5.65
C ARG A 73 12.06 -4.74 -4.16
N MET A 74 11.84 -3.65 -3.43
CA MET A 74 12.02 -3.62 -1.97
C MET A 74 11.10 -4.60 -1.24
N SER A 75 9.97 -4.97 -1.82
CA SER A 75 9.09 -6.02 -1.27
C SER A 75 9.77 -7.40 -1.16
N LEU A 76 10.87 -7.63 -1.90
CA LEU A 76 11.66 -8.86 -1.81
C LEU A 76 12.76 -8.80 -0.75
N TYR A 77 13.33 -7.62 -0.52
CA TYR A 77 14.52 -7.44 0.34
C TYR A 77 14.19 -6.85 1.72
N PHE A 78 13.24 -5.91 1.76
CA PHE A 78 12.78 -5.21 2.96
C PHE A 78 11.25 -5.27 3.06
N PRO A 79 10.66 -6.46 3.22
CA PRO A 79 9.22 -6.67 3.10
C PRO A 79 8.40 -5.87 4.11
N SER A 80 8.91 -5.65 5.33
CA SER A 80 8.27 -4.86 6.38
C SER A 80 8.16 -3.37 6.00
N VAL A 81 9.27 -2.76 5.57
CA VAL A 81 9.35 -1.37 5.12
C VAL A 81 8.55 -1.18 3.84
N ALA A 82 8.73 -2.07 2.87
CA ALA A 82 8.04 -2.02 1.60
C ALA A 82 6.52 -2.19 1.75
N ALA A 83 6.05 -3.03 2.68
CA ALA A 83 4.63 -3.19 2.94
C ALA A 83 3.97 -1.87 3.37
N MET A 84 4.64 -1.03 4.15
CA MET A 84 4.13 0.29 4.54
C MET A 84 3.95 1.19 3.31
N ALA A 85 4.99 1.31 2.48
CA ALA A 85 4.94 2.14 1.28
C ALA A 85 3.94 1.62 0.24
N VAL A 86 3.88 0.29 0.03
CA VAL A 86 2.95 -0.35 -0.92
C VAL A 86 1.50 -0.17 -0.48
N ARG A 87 1.19 -0.26 0.81
CA ARG A 87 -0.15 0.08 1.33
C ARG A 87 -0.53 1.53 0.97
N GLY A 88 0.42 2.45 1.10
CA GLY A 88 0.29 3.84 0.66
C GLY A 88 0.11 4.04 -0.84
N LEU A 89 0.63 3.13 -1.67
CA LEU A 89 0.52 3.19 -3.14
C LEU A 89 -0.72 2.49 -3.68
N LEU A 90 -1.23 1.48 -2.97
CA LEU A 90 -2.39 0.68 -3.37
C LEU A 90 -3.72 1.38 -3.11
N MET A 91 -3.76 2.38 -2.23
CA MET A 91 -4.95 3.21 -2.08
C MET A 91 -5.29 3.86 -3.42
N PHE A 92 -6.51 3.61 -3.89
CA PHE A 92 -6.99 4.06 -5.19
C PHE A 92 -6.81 5.58 -5.31
N PRO A 93 -6.02 6.09 -6.29
CA PRO A 93 -5.69 7.50 -6.32
C PRO A 93 -6.85 8.39 -6.79
N SER A 94 -7.96 7.82 -7.27
CA SER A 94 -9.21 8.55 -7.51
C SER A 94 -10.42 7.62 -7.63
N THR A 95 -11.60 8.10 -7.23
CA THR A 95 -12.89 7.45 -7.53
C THR A 95 -13.07 7.26 -9.05
N TYR A 96 -12.55 8.19 -9.86
CA TYR A 96 -12.59 8.13 -11.32
C TYR A 96 -11.96 6.85 -11.89
N LEU A 97 -10.78 6.43 -11.42
CA LEU A 97 -10.17 5.18 -11.90
C LEU A 97 -10.99 3.95 -11.47
N CYS A 98 -11.62 4.01 -10.30
CA CYS A 98 -12.53 2.97 -9.83
C CYS A 98 -13.79 2.90 -10.71
N GLU A 99 -14.41 4.05 -11.01
CA GLU A 99 -15.56 4.19 -11.91
C GLU A 99 -15.27 3.71 -13.33
N GLN A 100 -14.09 4.04 -13.86
CA GLN A 100 -13.62 3.57 -15.16
C GLN A 100 -13.44 2.04 -15.16
N GLY A 101 -12.86 1.48 -14.09
CA GLY A 101 -12.74 0.04 -13.90
C GLY A 101 -14.10 -0.67 -13.87
N PHE A 102 -15.05 -0.17 -13.09
CA PHE A 102 -16.41 -0.71 -13.05
C PHE A 102 -17.12 -0.57 -14.40
N SER A 103 -16.96 0.57 -15.09
CA SER A 103 -17.53 0.79 -16.42
C SER A 103 -16.99 -0.21 -17.44
N ALA A 104 -15.69 -0.52 -17.40
CA ALA A 104 -15.09 -1.55 -18.23
C ALA A 104 -15.68 -2.95 -17.94
N LEU A 105 -15.87 -3.31 -16.67
CA LEU A 105 -16.49 -4.58 -16.28
C LEU A 105 -17.95 -4.69 -16.74
N ILE A 106 -18.73 -3.61 -16.64
CA ILE A 106 -20.11 -3.55 -17.17
C ILE A 106 -20.11 -3.78 -18.68
N ASN A 107 -19.20 -3.12 -19.42
CA ASN A 107 -19.08 -3.29 -20.86
C ASN A 107 -18.73 -4.73 -21.25
N ILE A 108 -17.80 -5.37 -20.54
CA ILE A 108 -17.45 -6.79 -20.74
C ILE A 108 -18.69 -7.66 -20.49
N LYS A 109 -19.32 -7.54 -19.31
CA LYS A 109 -20.50 -8.32 -18.94
C LYS A 109 -21.63 -8.20 -19.97
N ASN A 110 -21.92 -6.99 -20.45
CA ASN A 110 -22.99 -6.76 -21.41
C ASN A 110 -22.65 -7.29 -22.80
N LYS A 111 -21.40 -7.17 -23.27
CA LYS A 111 -20.97 -7.77 -24.54
C LYS A 111 -21.11 -9.31 -24.56
N TYR A 112 -20.84 -9.98 -23.44
CA TYR A 112 -21.04 -11.44 -23.32
C TYR A 112 -22.51 -11.86 -23.16
N ARG A 113 -23.40 -10.95 -22.74
CA ARG A 113 -24.85 -11.23 -22.57
C ARG A 113 -25.67 -11.02 -23.84
N VAL A 114 -25.13 -10.28 -24.82
CA VAL A 114 -25.75 -10.00 -26.13
C VAL A 114 -25.31 -11.04 -27.19
N ARG A 115 -24.64 -12.12 -26.76
CA ARG A 115 -24.35 -13.31 -27.57
C ARG A 115 -25.24 -14.47 -27.13
#